data_AF-A0A382HIK2-F1
#
_entry.id   AF-A0A382HIK2-F1
#
_cell.length_a   1.000
_cell.length_b   1.000
_cell.length_c   1.000
_cell.angle_alpha   90.00
_cell.angle_beta   90.00
_cell.angle_gamma   90.00
#
_symmetry.space_group_name_H-M   'P 1'
#
loop_
_entity.id
_entity.type
_entity.pdbx_description
1 polymer ?
#
loop_
_entity_poly.entity_id
_entity_poly.type
_entity_poly.pdbx_seq_one_letter_code
_entity_poly.pdbx_strand_id
1 'polypeptide(L)'
;MELFGAEAGAKLRPLMAYRCDDDKEEDIQLKPTEGMRSWDRIADHFISCILDRIDCEAPLKHGLMVQKMMEGLLRSAESGQP
;
A
#
# COMPACT_ATOMS: atom_id res chain seq x y z
N MET A 1 -7.41 0.60 -5.63
CA MET A 1 -6.44 -0.51 -5.65
C MET A 1 -7.18 -1.75 -5.25
N GLU A 2 -6.98 -2.79 -6.04
CA GLU A 2 -7.50 -4.14 -5.84
C GLU A 2 -6.29 -5.08 -5.81
N LEU A 3 -6.35 -6.09 -4.95
CA LEU A 3 -5.34 -7.13 -4.81
C LEU A 3 -6.04 -8.47 -4.94
N PHE A 4 -5.52 -9.35 -5.79
CA PHE A 4 -6.08 -10.69 -6.02
C PHE A 4 -4.98 -11.73 -5.85
N GLY A 5 -5.26 -12.73 -5.02
CA GLY A 5 -4.49 -13.95 -4.87
C GLY A 5 -5.31 -15.15 -5.31
N ALA A 6 -4.72 -16.34 -5.22
CA ALA A 6 -5.39 -17.59 -5.64
C ALA A 6 -6.64 -17.92 -4.79
N GLU A 7 -6.63 -17.55 -3.50
CA GLU A 7 -7.66 -17.95 -2.53
C GLU A 7 -8.54 -16.77 -2.06
N ALA A 8 -8.08 -15.54 -2.27
CA ALA A 8 -8.72 -14.35 -1.72
C ALA A 8 -8.33 -13.08 -2.48
N GLY A 9 -9.07 -12.00 -2.26
CA GLY A 9 -8.74 -10.68 -2.77
C GLY A 9 -9.21 -9.57 -1.83
N ALA A 10 -8.89 -8.33 -2.18
CA ALA A 10 -9.38 -7.17 -1.46
C ALA A 10 -9.45 -5.95 -2.35
N LYS A 11 -10.39 -5.07 -2.05
CA LYS A 11 -10.53 -3.74 -2.65
C LYS A 11 -10.43 -2.69 -1.56
N LEU A 12 -9.64 -1.65 -1.80
CA LEU A 12 -9.46 -0.59 -0.80
C LEU A 12 -10.62 0.43 -0.80
N ARG A 13 -11.29 0.64 -1.93
CA ARG A 13 -12.35 1.66 -2.09
C ARG A 13 -13.52 1.16 -2.97
N PRO A 14 -14.71 0.88 -2.41
CA PRO A 14 -14.97 0.77 -0.96
C PRO A 14 -14.14 -0.36 -0.34
N LEU A 15 -13.86 -0.28 0.97
CA LEU A 15 -13.05 -1.28 1.66
C LEU A 15 -13.82 -2.61 1.74
N MET A 16 -13.34 -3.61 1.02
CA MET A 16 -13.95 -4.95 0.93
C MET A 16 -12.87 -6.03 0.86
N ALA A 17 -13.17 -7.19 1.41
CA ALA A 17 -12.40 -8.41 1.23
C ALA A 17 -13.23 -9.44 0.46
N TYR A 18 -12.55 -10.24 -0.35
CA TYR A 18 -13.11 -11.35 -1.12
C TYR A 18 -12.47 -12.64 -0.62
N ARG A 19 -13.26 -13.67 -0.37
CA ARG A 19 -12.77 -14.99 0.04
C ARG A 19 -13.44 -16.07 -0.82
N CYS A 20 -12.66 -17.05 -1.26
CA CYS A 20 -13.18 -18.30 -1.80
C CYS A 20 -12.87 -19.43 -0.81
N ASP A 21 -13.90 -20.04 -0.23
CA ASP A 21 -13.77 -21.19 0.69
C ASP A 21 -14.74 -22.30 0.22
N ASP A 22 -14.24 -23.51 -0.02
CA ASP A 22 -15.01 -24.66 -0.55
C ASP A 22 -15.96 -24.30 -1.74
N ASP A 23 -15.42 -23.70 -2.81
CA ASP A 23 -16.16 -23.23 -4.01
C ASP A 23 -17.27 -22.19 -3.74
N LYS A 24 -17.25 -21.53 -2.56
CA LYS A 24 -18.16 -20.43 -2.22
C LYS A 24 -17.43 -19.10 -2.20
N GLU A 25 -17.94 -18.17 -3.00
CA GLU A 25 -17.48 -16.79 -3.04
C GLU A 25 -18.18 -15.96 -1.96
N GLU A 26 -17.40 -15.25 -1.15
CA GLU A 26 -17.90 -14.36 -0.10
C GLU A 26 -17.32 -12.95 -0.23
N ASP A 27 -18.22 -11.96 -0.24
CA ASP A 27 -17.90 -10.54 -0.22
C ASP A 27 -18.11 -9.97 1.19
N ILE A 28 -17.02 -9.52 1.81
CA ILE A 28 -17.02 -9.02 3.19
C ILE A 28 -16.79 -7.51 3.18
N GLN A 29 -17.82 -6.74 3.54
CA GLN A 29 -17.68 -5.31 3.75
C GLN A 29 -17.01 -5.05 5.10
N LEU A 30 -15.80 -4.50 5.07
CA LEU A 30 -15.04 -4.22 6.28
C LEU A 30 -15.36 -2.83 6.81
N LYS A 31 -15.50 -2.73 8.14
CA LYS A 31 -15.62 -1.46 8.86
C LYS A 31 -14.29 -1.16 9.53
N PRO A 32 -13.52 -0.18 9.03
CA PRO A 32 -12.27 0.18 9.68
C PRO A 32 -12.55 0.74 11.07
N THR A 33 -11.69 0.43 12.03
CA THR A 33 -11.71 1.06 13.35
C THR A 33 -11.35 2.54 13.21
N GLU A 34 -11.95 3.39 14.04
CA GLU A 34 -11.49 4.77 14.16
C GLU A 34 -10.03 4.76 14.64
N GLY A 35 -9.18 5.45 13.89
CA GLY A 35 -7.77 5.57 14.21
C GLY A 35 -7.30 6.98 13.98
N MET A 36 -6.08 7.27 14.46
CA MET A 36 -5.44 8.56 14.25
C MET A 36 -5.44 8.95 12.76
N ARG A 37 -5.67 10.23 12.46
CA ARG A 37 -5.70 10.72 11.08
C ARG A 37 -4.34 10.46 10.43
N SER A 38 -4.34 10.26 9.12
CA SER A 38 -3.14 9.87 8.37
C SER A 38 -1.96 10.81 8.60
N TRP A 39 -2.19 12.12 8.60
CA TRP A 39 -1.14 13.11 8.82
C TRP A 39 -0.56 13.05 10.23
N ASP A 40 -1.43 13.00 11.24
CA ASP A 40 -1.03 12.93 12.64
C ASP A 40 -0.16 11.67 12.87
N ARG A 41 -0.50 10.54 12.23
CA ARG A 41 0.28 9.28 12.28
C ARG A 41 1.66 9.41 11.65
N ILE A 42 1.77 10.10 10.52
CA ILE A 42 3.05 10.29 9.83
C ILE A 42 3.98 11.18 10.67
N ALA A 43 3.44 12.28 11.22
CA ALA A 43 4.20 13.21 12.05
C ALA A 43 4.70 12.53 13.34
N ASP A 44 3.82 11.81 14.03
CA ASP A 44 4.16 11.05 15.23
C ASP A 44 5.27 10.02 14.95
N HIS A 45 5.13 9.21 13.89
CA HIS A 45 6.13 8.24 13.48
C HIS A 45 7.52 8.87 13.22
N PHE A 46 7.55 9.99 12.49
CA PHE A 46 8.80 10.69 12.21
C PHE A 46 9.49 11.19 13.48
N ILE A 47 8.73 11.77 14.41
CA ILE A 47 9.25 12.25 15.69
C ILE A 47 9.77 11.08 16.53
N SER A 48 8.99 9.99 16.63
CA SER A 48 9.37 8.80 17.40
C SER A 48 10.65 8.16 16.87
N CYS A 49 10.83 8.07 15.55
CA CYS A 49 12.08 7.56 14.97
C CYS A 49 13.31 8.35 15.40
N ILE A 50 13.19 9.68 15.51
CA ILE A 50 14.28 10.55 15.97
C ILE A 50 14.57 10.32 17.46
N LEU A 51 13.51 10.29 18.28
CA LEU A 51 13.63 10.14 19.73
C LEU A 51 14.21 8.78 20.11
N ASP A 52 13.74 7.72 19.45
CA ASP A 52 14.09 6.34 19.75
C ASP A 52 15.35 5.87 19.00
N ARG A 53 15.89 6.70 18.10
CA ARG A 53 17.04 6.40 17.24
C ARG A 53 16.86 5.13 16.41
N ILE A 54 15.66 4.96 15.87
CA ILE A 54 15.32 3.85 14.97
C ILE A 54 15.14 4.34 13.54
N ASP A 55 15.24 3.42 12.59
CA ASP A 55 15.00 3.73 11.19
C ASP A 55 13.51 3.99 10.93
N CYS A 56 13.23 4.99 10.09
CA CYS A 56 11.88 5.20 9.57
C CYS A 56 11.42 3.98 8.75
N GLU A 57 10.16 3.56 8.90
CA GLU A 57 9.52 2.54 8.04
C GLU A 57 9.51 2.94 6.56
N ALA A 58 9.37 4.23 6.26
CA ALA A 58 9.41 4.80 4.91
C ALA A 58 10.56 5.83 4.79
N PRO A 59 11.83 5.39 4.78
CA PRO A 59 12.98 6.27 4.63
C PRO A 59 13.07 6.80 3.19
N LEU A 60 13.84 7.89 2.99
CA LEU A 60 13.98 8.56 1.69
C LEU A 60 14.37 7.63 0.53
N LYS A 61 15.18 6.60 0.81
CA LYS A 61 15.56 5.58 -0.19
C LYS A 61 14.35 4.88 -0.84
N HIS A 62 13.22 4.75 -0.14
CA HIS A 62 11.98 4.21 -0.71
C HIS A 62 11.42 5.15 -1.79
N GLY A 63 11.46 6.48 -1.56
CA GLY A 63 11.06 7.47 -2.56
C GLY A 63 11.93 7.42 -3.82
N LEU A 64 13.25 7.25 -3.67
CA LEU A 64 14.16 7.09 -4.81
C LEU A 64 13.86 5.82 -5.63
N MET A 65 13.51 4.71 -4.96
CA MET A 65 13.12 3.48 -5.67
C MET A 65 11.87 3.72 -6.53
N VAL A 66 10.84 4.37 -5.97
CA VAL A 66 9.63 4.73 -6.73
C VAL A 66 9.97 5.64 -7.91
N GLN A 67 10.81 6.65 -7.72
CA GLN A 67 11.25 7.54 -8.82
C GLN A 67 11.94 6.76 -9.95
N LYS A 68 12.80 5.80 -9.62
CA LYS A 68 13.45 4.93 -10.61
C LYS A 68 12.44 4.05 -11.35
N MET A 69 11.43 3.51 -10.66
CA MET A 69 10.36 2.76 -11.30
C MET A 69 9.56 3.63 -12.27
N MET A 70 9.22 4.85 -11.86
CA MET A 70 8.49 5.80 -12.73
C MET A 70 9.30 6.19 -13.97
N GLU A 71 10.60 6.43 -13.82
CA GLU A 71 11.50 6.69 -14.95
C GLU A 71 11.55 5.49 -15.92
N GLY A 72 11.59 4.27 -15.40
CA GLY A 72 11.52 3.05 -16.21
C GLY A 72 10.22 2.97 -17.03
N LEU A 73 9.08 3.25 -16.41
CA LEU A 73 7.79 3.31 -17.10
C LEU A 73 7.77 4.35 -18.23
N LEU A 74 8.34 5.54 -18.00
CA LEU A 74 8.40 6.60 -19.01
C LEU A 74 9.26 6.22 -20.20
N ARG A 75 10.44 5.61 -19.96
CA ARG A 75 11.32 5.12 -21.03
C ARG A 75 10.70 3.97 -21.82
N SER A 76 10.00 3.07 -21.13
CA SER A 76 9.27 1.99 -21.79
C SER A 76 8.19 2.53 -22.71
N ALA A 77 7.44 3.53 -22.26
CA ALA A 77 6.44 4.21 -23.08
C ALA A 77 7.04 4.96 -24.28
N GLU A 78 8.18 5.61 -24.11
CA GLU A 78 8.89 6.32 -25.19
C GLU A 78 9.44 5.36 -26.26
N SER A 79 10.06 4.26 -25.83
CA SER A 79 10.73 3.30 -26.73
C SER A 79 9.80 2.21 -27.28
N GLY A 80 8.63 2.00 -26.67
CA GLY A 80 7.73 0.89 -26.97
C GLY A 80 8.30 -0.47 -26.57
N GLN A 81 9.34 -0.51 -25.74
CA GLN A 81 9.99 -1.73 -25.27
C GLN A 81 9.87 -1.86 -23.74
N PRO A 82 9.82 -3.09 -23.20
CA PRO A 82 9.87 -3.31 -21.74
C PRO A 82 11.15 -2.76 -21.10
#